data_AF-A0A359JLB1-F1
#
_entry.id   AF-A0A359JLB1-F1
#
_cell.length_a   1.000
_cell.length_b   1.000
_cell.length_c   1.000
_cell.angle_alpha   90.00
_cell.angle_beta   90.00
_cell.angle_gamma   90.00
#
_symmetry.space_group_name_H-M   'P 1'
#
loop_
_entity.id
_entity.type
_entity.pdbx_description
1 polymer ?
#
loop_
_entity_poly.entity_id
_entity_poly.type
_entity_poly.pdbx_seq_one_letter_code
_entity_poly.pdbx_strand_id
1 'polypeptide(L)'
;MAYLPDMEKLPDSDIQERVIRAMEEYDYTRYTAADVKRALAKEYLTPEDFGALLSPAAEPFLEQMARRATEETQKHFGNSVLLFTPLYISNYCENYCIYCGFNCRNRIRRARLDEEGIRREMEAIAKTGMEEVL
;
A
#
# COMPACT_ATOMS: atom_id res chain seq x y z
N MET A 1 -6.55 -20.75 -12.73
CA MET A 1 -7.33 -19.51 -12.97
C MET A 1 -7.34 -19.28 -14.47
N ALA A 2 -8.49 -19.04 -15.11
CA ALA A 2 -8.55 -18.80 -16.55
C ALA A 2 -8.61 -17.28 -16.79
N TYR A 3 -7.71 -16.77 -17.62
CA TYR A 3 -7.73 -15.36 -18.05
C TYR A 3 -8.92 -15.12 -18.99
N LEU A 4 -9.51 -13.93 -18.92
CA LEU A 4 -10.52 -13.47 -19.88
C LEU A 4 -9.87 -13.15 -21.25
N PRO A 5 -10.65 -13.13 -22.36
CA PRO A 5 -10.12 -12.90 -23.71
C PRO A 5 -9.35 -11.58 -23.91
N ASP A 6 -9.69 -10.56 -23.12
CA ASP A 6 -9.15 -9.21 -23.14
C ASP A 6 -8.04 -8.96 -22.08
N MET A 7 -7.78 -9.93 -21.21
CA MET A 7 -6.72 -9.82 -20.22
C MET A 7 -5.35 -10.00 -20.87
N GLU A 8 -4.45 -9.06 -20.60
CA GLU A 8 -3.04 -9.18 -20.96
C GLU A 8 -2.44 -10.40 -20.24
N LYS A 9 -1.91 -11.33 -21.05
CA LYS A 9 -1.13 -12.45 -20.56
C LYS A 9 0.34 -12.07 -20.73
N LEU A 10 1.09 -12.13 -19.64
CA LEU A 10 2.54 -12.04 -19.66
C LEU A 10 3.09 -13.47 -19.61
N PRO A 11 3.24 -14.15 -20.76
CA PRO A 11 3.52 -15.59 -20.82
C PRO A 11 4.86 -15.98 -20.17
N ASP A 12 5.81 -15.04 -20.16
CA ASP A 12 7.16 -15.24 -19.63
C ASP A 12 7.37 -14.61 -18.25
N SER A 13 6.29 -14.24 -17.56
CA SER A 13 6.40 -13.62 -16.23
C SER A 13 6.64 -14.67 -15.15
N ASP A 14 7.83 -14.63 -14.54
CA ASP A 14 8.23 -15.46 -13.40
C ASP A 14 7.93 -14.79 -12.04
N ILE A 15 7.29 -13.62 -12.04
CA ILE A 15 7.12 -12.78 -10.86
C ILE A 15 6.34 -13.52 -9.78
N GLN A 16 5.24 -14.19 -10.15
CA GLN A 16 4.43 -14.92 -9.18
C GLN A 16 5.23 -16.01 -8.48
N GLU A 17 5.97 -16.83 -9.23
CA GLU A 17 6.79 -17.90 -8.69
C GLU A 17 7.88 -17.36 -7.77
N ARG A 18 8.56 -16.27 -8.18
CA ARG A 18 9.59 -15.62 -7.37
C ARG A 18 9.05 -15.05 -6.06
N VAL A 19 7.88 -14.41 -6.09
CA VAL A 19 7.25 -13.83 -4.90
C VAL A 19 6.80 -14.93 -3.94
N ILE A 20 6.15 -15.98 -4.46
CA ILE A 20 5.72 -17.12 -3.64
C ILE A 20 6.94 -17.80 -3.01
N ARG A 21 7.98 -18.08 -3.80
CA ARG A 21 9.21 -18.68 -3.27
C ARG A 21 9.85 -17.82 -2.18
N ALA A 22 9.98 -16.52 -2.40
CA ALA A 22 10.54 -15.62 -1.38
C ALA A 22 9.69 -15.57 -0.10
N MET A 23 8.36 -15.66 -0.21
CA MET A 23 7.45 -15.75 0.93
C MET A 23 7.61 -17.08 1.69
N GLU A 24 7.71 -18.20 0.97
CA GLU A 24 7.87 -19.54 1.55
C GLU A 24 9.25 -19.72 2.21
N GLU A 25 10.30 -19.14 1.63
CA GLU A 25 11.67 -19.18 2.17
C GLU A 25 11.90 -18.20 3.33
N TYR A 26 10.97 -17.26 3.55
CA TYR A 26 11.11 -16.26 4.59
C TYR A 26 10.89 -16.85 6.00
N ASP A 27 11.99 -17.20 6.65
CA ASP A 27 12.03 -17.51 8.08
C ASP A 27 12.44 -16.26 8.87
N TYR A 28 11.46 -15.61 9.51
CA TYR A 28 11.68 -14.41 10.32
C TYR A 28 12.48 -14.68 11.62
N THR A 29 12.64 -15.93 12.03
CA THR A 29 13.34 -16.29 13.28
C THR A 29 14.85 -16.39 13.14
N ARG A 30 15.36 -16.53 11.90
CA ARG A 30 16.80 -16.67 11.63
C ARG A 30 17.60 -15.37 11.78
N TYR A 31 16.91 -14.23 11.78
CA TYR A 31 17.54 -12.91 11.80
C TYR A 31 18.01 -12.50 13.19
N THR A 32 19.11 -11.77 13.23
CA THR A 32 19.75 -11.28 14.44
C THR A 32 19.83 -9.76 14.43
N ALA A 33 20.07 -9.18 15.61
CA ALA A 33 20.36 -7.76 15.74
C ALA A 33 21.56 -7.31 14.87
N ALA A 34 22.51 -8.20 14.57
CA ALA A 34 23.62 -7.89 13.68
C ALA A 34 23.16 -7.72 12.23
N ASP A 35 22.20 -8.52 11.78
CA ASP A 35 21.65 -8.45 10.42
C ASP A 35 20.87 -7.14 10.24
N VAL A 36 20.04 -6.79 11.23
CA VAL A 36 19.32 -5.51 11.27
C VAL A 36 20.27 -4.31 11.20
N LYS A 37 21.36 -4.32 11.99
CA LYS A 37 22.37 -3.25 11.94
C LYS A 37 23.05 -3.15 10.58
N ARG A 38 23.34 -4.29 9.93
CA ARG A 38 23.92 -4.29 8.57
C ARG A 38 22.93 -3.74 7.55
N ALA A 39 21.65 -4.10 7.62
CA ALA A 39 20.61 -3.54 6.77
C ALA A 39 20.46 -2.02 6.97
N LEU A 40 20.47 -1.55 8.23
CA LEU A 40 20.37 -0.13 8.58
C LEU A 40 21.55 0.71 8.09
N ALA A 41 22.74 0.13 7.94
CA ALA A 41 23.94 0.83 7.48
C ALA A 41 24.11 0.90 5.94
N LYS A 42 23.32 0.16 5.16
CA LYS A 42 23.39 0.17 3.70
C LYS A 42 22.69 1.37 3.10
N GLU A 43 23.20 1.92 2.00
CA GLU A 43 22.50 2.94 1.22
C GLU A 43 21.30 2.34 0.46
N TYR A 44 21.51 1.21 -0.22
CA TYR A 44 20.47 0.49 -0.96
C TYR A 44 20.16 -0.85 -0.27
N LEU A 45 18.88 -1.08 0.03
CA LEU A 45 18.43 -2.32 0.65
C LEU A 45 18.05 -3.36 -0.41
N THR A 46 18.40 -4.61 -0.13
CA THR A 46 17.96 -5.78 -0.88
C THR A 46 16.70 -6.40 -0.24
N PRO A 47 15.99 -7.32 -0.94
CA PRO A 47 14.90 -8.08 -0.31
C PRO A 47 15.31 -8.84 0.96
N GLU A 48 16.55 -9.31 1.05
CA GLU A 48 17.09 -9.98 2.25
C GLU A 48 17.24 -9.00 3.43
N ASP A 49 17.69 -7.77 3.14
CA ASP A 49 17.78 -6.70 4.15
C ASP A 49 16.38 -6.30 4.65
N PHE A 50 15.39 -6.28 3.75
CA PHE A 50 14.00 -6.05 4.11
C PHE A 50 13.47 -7.15 5.02
N GLY A 51 13.80 -8.41 4.74
CA GLY A 51 13.50 -9.54 5.63
C GLY A 51 14.06 -9.34 7.05
N ALA A 52 15.30 -8.85 7.17
CA ALA A 52 15.89 -8.54 8.47
C ALA A 52 15.11 -7.44 9.21
N LEU A 53 14.68 -6.39 8.50
CA LEU A 53 13.92 -5.26 9.08
C LEU A 53 12.47 -5.60 9.45
N LEU A 54 11.90 -6.67 8.88
CA LEU A 54 10.57 -7.18 9.24
C LEU A 54 10.60 -8.23 10.37
N SER A 55 11.78 -8.72 10.74
CA SER A 55 11.94 -9.76 11.76
C SER A 55 11.72 -9.24 13.19
N PRO A 56 11.39 -10.11 14.16
CA PRO A 56 11.33 -9.73 15.59
C PRO A 56 12.64 -9.14 16.11
N ALA A 57 13.79 -9.51 15.55
CA ALA A 57 15.08 -8.95 15.93
C ALA A 57 15.20 -7.44 15.64
N ALA A 58 14.33 -6.89 14.78
CA ALA A 58 14.27 -5.47 14.45
C ALA A 58 13.46 -4.64 15.45
N GLU A 59 12.67 -5.26 16.34
CA GLU A 59 11.82 -4.54 17.31
C GLU A 59 12.59 -3.51 18.16
N PRO A 60 13.80 -3.81 18.70
CA PRO A 60 14.59 -2.81 19.45
C PRO A 60 15.13 -1.66 18.60
N PHE A 61 15.00 -1.74 17.26
CA PHE A 61 15.55 -0.79 16.29
C PHE A 61 14.47 0.07 15.61
N LEU A 62 13.20 -0.05 16.00
CA LEU A 62 12.09 0.69 15.38
C LEU A 62 12.33 2.21 15.31
N GLU A 63 12.86 2.81 16.38
CA GLU A 63 13.19 4.24 16.40
C GLU A 63 14.31 4.59 15.39
N GLN A 64 15.32 3.73 15.24
CA GLN A 64 16.38 3.94 14.25
C GLN A 64 15.84 3.81 12.83
N MET A 65 14.94 2.86 12.60
CA MET A 65 14.24 2.69 11.32
C MET A 65 13.37 3.91 11.00
N ALA A 66 12.61 4.41 11.98
CA ALA A 66 11.76 5.59 11.82
C ALA A 66 12.58 6.84 11.49
N ARG A 67 13.71 7.07 12.17
CA ARG A 67 14.63 8.17 11.88
C ARG A 67 15.20 8.07 10.47
N ARG A 68 15.71 6.89 10.10
CA ARG A 68 16.25 6.67 8.76
C ARG A 68 15.19 6.90 7.66
N ALA A 69 13.97 6.40 7.86
CA ALA A 69 12.87 6.64 6.93
C ALA A 69 12.50 8.13 6.83
N THR A 70 12.57 8.86 7.95
CA THR A 70 12.34 10.32 7.99
C THR A 70 13.43 11.06 7.23
N GLU A 71 14.71 10.72 7.45
CA GLU A 71 15.85 11.31 6.75
C GLU A 71 15.76 11.09 5.24
N GLU A 72 15.46 9.86 4.80
CA GLU A 72 15.30 9.55 3.37
C GLU A 72 14.09 10.29 2.78
N THR A 73 12.96 10.36 3.50
CA THR A 73 11.79 11.13 3.07
C THR A 73 12.14 12.61 2.90
N GLN A 74 12.84 13.22 3.86
CA GLN A 74 13.23 14.62 3.81
C GLN A 74 14.23 14.92 2.68
N LYS A 75 15.12 13.97 2.37
CA LYS A 75 16.07 14.10 1.26
C LYS A 75 15.36 14.27 -0.10
N HIS A 76 14.24 13.59 -0.31
CA HIS A 76 13.50 13.63 -1.59
C HIS A 76 12.33 14.61 -1.60
N PHE A 77 11.64 14.77 -0.47
CA PHE A 77 10.37 15.51 -0.38
C PHE A 77 10.44 16.75 0.52
N GLY A 78 11.56 16.97 1.21
CA GLY A 78 11.70 18.04 2.19
C GLY A 78 10.70 17.87 3.33
N ASN A 79 10.04 18.97 3.70
CA ASN A 79 8.98 19.01 4.71
C ASN A 79 7.58 19.13 4.10
N SER A 80 7.43 18.91 2.79
CA SER A 80 6.15 19.02 2.10
C SER A 80 5.23 17.85 2.46
N VAL A 81 3.97 18.17 2.80
CA VAL A 81 2.91 17.18 3.01
C VAL A 81 1.81 17.44 1.99
N LEU A 82 1.57 16.49 1.10
CA LEU A 82 0.47 16.54 0.14
C LEU A 82 -0.84 16.18 0.85
N LEU A 83 -1.84 17.04 0.72
CA LEU A 83 -3.20 16.81 1.22
C LEU A 83 -4.14 16.63 0.03
N PHE A 84 -4.93 15.56 0.07
CA PHE A 84 -6.00 15.29 -0.91
C PHE A 84 -7.22 14.71 -0.18
N THR A 85 -8.39 14.80 -0.81
CA THR A 85 -9.63 14.24 -0.28
C THR A 85 -10.22 13.19 -1.22
N PRO A 86 -10.59 12.00 -0.72
CA PRO A 86 -11.27 11.02 -1.55
C PRO A 86 -12.73 11.42 -1.80
N LEU A 87 -13.24 11.19 -3.02
CA LEU A 87 -14.67 11.29 -3.34
C LEU A 87 -15.22 9.96 -3.86
N TYR A 88 -15.94 9.23 -2.99
CA TYR A 88 -16.60 7.99 -3.38
C TYR A 88 -17.92 8.26 -4.12
N ILE A 89 -17.89 8.19 -5.46
CA ILE A 89 -19.08 8.40 -6.31
C ILE A 89 -20.06 7.21 -6.32
N SER A 90 -19.60 6.01 -5.96
CA SER A 90 -20.42 4.78 -5.94
C SER A 90 -19.87 3.78 -4.94
N ASN A 91 -20.76 3.06 -4.26
CA ASN A 91 -20.40 1.91 -3.44
C ASN A 91 -20.95 0.57 -3.97
N TYR A 92 -21.42 0.54 -5.22
CA TYR A 92 -21.77 -0.71 -5.90
C TYR A 92 -20.49 -1.46 -6.28
N CYS A 93 -20.45 -2.76 -6.00
CA CYS A 93 -19.32 -3.62 -6.32
C CYS A 93 -19.82 -5.04 -6.59
N GLU A 94 -19.29 -5.69 -7.61
CA GLU A 94 -19.60 -7.09 -7.96
C GLU A 94 -18.66 -8.09 -7.29
N ASN A 95 -17.50 -7.60 -6.81
CA ASN A 95 -16.48 -8.43 -6.20
C ASN A 95 -16.84 -8.87 -4.78
N TYR A 96 -16.29 -10.02 -4.39
CA TYR A 96 -16.44 -10.60 -3.06
C TYR A 96 -15.12 -10.58 -2.27
N CYS A 97 -14.50 -9.40 -2.18
CA CYS A 97 -13.28 -9.22 -1.40
C CYS A 97 -13.58 -9.36 0.09
N ILE A 98 -12.96 -10.34 0.76
CA ILE A 98 -13.22 -10.68 2.18
C ILE A 98 -12.89 -9.55 3.16
N TYR A 99 -12.03 -8.62 2.77
CA TYR A 99 -11.59 -7.48 3.58
C TYR A 99 -12.39 -6.19 3.29
N CYS A 100 -13.26 -6.17 2.28
CA CYS A 100 -13.88 -4.93 1.82
C CYS A 100 -15.33 -4.78 2.33
N GLY A 101 -15.64 -3.62 2.91
CA GLY A 101 -16.99 -3.26 3.37
C GLY A 101 -18.01 -3.12 2.22
N PHE A 102 -17.55 -2.83 1.00
CA PHE A 102 -18.42 -2.73 -0.18
C PHE A 102 -18.60 -4.05 -0.92
N ASN A 103 -18.06 -5.17 -0.43
CA ASN A 103 -18.21 -6.46 -1.11
C ASN A 103 -19.69 -6.76 -1.45
N CYS A 104 -19.93 -7.48 -2.53
CA CYS A 104 -21.28 -7.68 -3.10
C CYS A 104 -22.25 -8.45 -2.18
N ARG A 105 -21.74 -9.17 -1.16
CA ARG A 105 -22.57 -9.93 -0.21
C ARG A 105 -22.99 -9.11 1.01
N ASN A 106 -22.34 -7.97 1.27
CA ASN A 106 -22.72 -7.10 2.38
C ASN A 106 -24.07 -6.42 2.13
N ARG A 107 -24.97 -6.53 3.11
CA ARG A 107 -26.30 -5.90 3.11
C ARG A 107 -26.21 -4.45 3.60
N ILE A 108 -25.56 -3.60 2.83
CA ILE A 108 -25.46 -2.16 3.08
C ILE A 108 -26.39 -1.38 2.13
N ARG A 109 -26.73 -0.15 2.49
CA ARG A 109 -27.42 0.75 1.56
C ARG A 109 -26.48 1.10 0.41
N ARG A 110 -26.89 0.76 -0.81
CA ARG A 110 -26.13 1.07 -2.01
C ARG A 110 -26.54 2.41 -2.58
N ALA A 111 -25.57 3.15 -3.07
CA ALA A 111 -25.74 4.48 -3.64
C ALA A 111 -24.72 4.70 -4.76
N ARG A 112 -25.16 5.47 -5.76
CA ARG A 112 -24.34 6.03 -6.82
C ARG A 112 -24.78 7.46 -7.01
N LEU A 113 -23.85 8.40 -6.93
CA LEU A 113 -24.12 9.81 -7.18
C LEU A 113 -24.42 10.02 -8.66
N ASP A 114 -25.38 10.90 -8.94
CA ASP A 114 -25.56 11.50 -10.26
C ASP A 114 -24.64 12.73 -10.40
N GLU A 115 -24.58 13.33 -11.58
CA GLU A 115 -23.73 14.49 -11.86
C GLU A 115 -24.00 15.65 -10.88
N GLU A 116 -25.27 15.86 -10.55
CA GLU A 116 -25.70 16.91 -9.63
C GLU A 116 -25.29 16.59 -8.18
N GLY A 117 -25.36 15.33 -7.76
CA GLY A 117 -24.80 14.86 -6.50
C GLY A 117 -23.28 15.04 -6.44
N ILE A 118 -22.56 14.66 -7.49
CA ILE A 118 -21.11 14.87 -7.59
C ILE A 118 -20.77 16.36 -7.46
N ARG A 119 -21.49 17.24 -8.18
CA ARG A 119 -21.29 18.69 -8.11
C ARG A 119 -21.46 19.23 -6.69
N ARG A 120 -22.50 18.80 -5.97
CA ARG A 120 -22.73 19.22 -4.57
C ARG A 120 -21.60 18.79 -3.64
N GLU A 121 -21.12 17.55 -3.75
CA GLU A 121 -20.01 17.05 -2.94
C GLU A 121 -18.71 17.81 -3.27
N MET A 122 -18.42 18.02 -4.55
CA MET A 122 -17.26 18.80 -4.99
C MET A 122 -17.30 20.25 -4.50
N GLU A 123 -18.47 20.90 -4.51
CA GLU A 123 -18.65 22.24 -3.94
C GLU A 123 -18.44 22.27 -2.42
N ALA A 124 -18.85 21.21 -1.72
CA ALA A 124 -18.59 21.08 -0.28
C ALA A 124 -17.10 20.92 0.00
N ILE A 125 -16.41 20.10 -0.80
CA ILE A 125 -14.94 19.93 -0.73
C ILE A 125 -14.22 21.24 -1.03
N ALA A 126 -14.57 21.93 -2.12
CA ALA A 126 -13.91 23.18 -2.49
C ALA A 126 -14.01 24.25 -1.38
N LYS A 127 -15.12 24.26 -0.63
CA LYS A 127 -15.30 25.16 0.53
C LYS A 127 -14.35 24.87 1.70
N THR A 128 -13.76 23.67 1.80
CA THR A 128 -12.73 23.37 2.81
C THR A 128 -11.35 23.88 2.41
N GLY A 129 -11.19 24.36 1.17
CA GLY A 129 -9.90 24.78 0.60
C GLY A 129 -9.06 23.63 0.05
N MET A 130 -9.62 22.41 -0.04
CA MET A 130 -8.94 21.28 -0.66
C MET A 130 -9.08 21.33 -2.18
N GLU A 131 -7.96 21.15 -2.89
CA GLU A 131 -7.88 21.27 -4.35
C GLU A 131 -7.61 19.94 -5.05
N GLU A 132 -7.05 18.96 -4.33
CA GLU A 132 -6.71 17.63 -4.86
C GLU A 132 -7.77 16.59 -4.44
N VAL A 133 -8.36 15.92 -5.43
CA VAL A 133 -9.41 14.90 -5.25
C VAL A 133 -8.97 13.56 -5.83
N LEU A 134 -9.17 12.48 -5.05
CA LEU A 134 -8.93 11.09 -5.45
C LEU A 134 -10.23 10.31 -5.67
#